data_AF-A0AAV6XS62-F1
#
_entry.id   AF-A0AAV6XS62-F1
#
_cell.length_a   1.000
_cell.length_b   1.000
_cell.length_c   1.000
_cell.angle_alpha   90.00
_cell.angle_beta   90.00
_cell.angle_gamma   90.00
#
_symmetry.space_group_name_H-M   'P 1'
#
loop_
_entity.id
_entity.type
_entity.pdbx_description
1 polymer ?
#
loop_
_entity_poly.entity_id
_entity_poly.type
_entity_poly.pdbx_seq_one_letter_code
_entity_poly.pdbx_strand_id
1 'polypeptide(L)'
;MFHMIKISQGKGTFSSCYTKTYKYTVERDIGYPLFPSVFSSFNGLGVASVARLGLSAARVLIGQFDPITHGLGTANTSLALFSGHIFALCEPDLPYAITVTSNGDIITTGRHHLERTEDDSEMWWMDVPGFNLLHYVNAWEEDGGATVVMVASNVVKVEEVMENMELAELTLENIIINVKEKTMERHKLSNKALDFAVINPTYAAKKNR
;
A
#
# COMPACT_ATOMS: atom_id res chain seq x y z
N MET A 1 -12.27 4.60 3.09
CA MET A 1 -13.63 4.14 3.49
C MET A 1 -13.50 2.65 3.77
N PHE A 2 -14.13 2.16 4.83
CA PHE A 2 -14.19 0.73 5.13
C PHE A 2 -15.54 0.17 4.78
N HIS A 3 -15.51 -1.09 4.35
CA HIS A 3 -16.67 -1.93 4.24
C HIS A 3 -16.45 -3.14 5.13
N MET A 4 -17.40 -3.41 6.03
CA MET A 4 -17.35 -4.55 6.93
C MET A 4 -18.59 -5.40 6.74
N ILE A 5 -18.37 -6.71 6.61
CA ILE A 5 -19.42 -7.72 6.59
C ILE A 5 -19.17 -8.66 7.76
N LYS A 6 -20.04 -8.61 8.77
CA LYS A 6 -20.03 -9.55 9.89
C LYS A 6 -20.90 -10.75 9.53
N ILE A 7 -20.32 -11.94 9.48
CA ILE A 7 -21.04 -13.19 9.26
C ILE A 7 -21.19 -13.91 10.61
N SER A 8 -22.41 -14.15 11.05
CA SER A 8 -22.71 -14.86 12.30
C SER A 8 -24.01 -15.65 12.16
N GLN A 9 -24.00 -16.91 12.58
CA GLN A 9 -25.17 -17.80 12.52
C GLN A 9 -25.83 -17.84 11.13
N GLY A 10 -25.03 -17.83 10.07
CA GLY A 10 -25.51 -17.81 8.68
C GLY A 10 -26.08 -16.47 8.19
N LYS A 11 -26.06 -15.40 9.00
CA LYS A 11 -26.52 -14.06 8.63
C LYS A 11 -25.34 -13.10 8.42
N GLY A 12 -25.42 -12.28 7.38
CA GLY A 12 -24.52 -11.15 7.13
C GLY A 12 -25.09 -9.82 7.63
N THR A 13 -24.27 -9.03 8.31
CA THR A 13 -24.55 -7.63 8.66
C THR A 13 -23.50 -6.74 8.00
N PHE A 14 -23.94 -5.72 7.27
CA PHE A 14 -23.07 -4.78 6.56
C PHE A 14 -22.96 -3.45 7.29
N SER A 15 -21.76 -2.89 7.33
CA SER A 15 -21.47 -1.54 7.81
C SER A 15 -20.43 -0.87 6.93
N SER A 16 -20.55 0.44 6.74
CA SER A 16 -19.61 1.23 5.95
C SER A 16 -19.39 2.59 6.61
N CYS A 17 -18.14 3.00 6.73
CA CYS A 17 -17.80 4.32 7.26
C CYS A 17 -16.49 4.85 6.66
N TYR A 18 -16.30 6.17 6.75
CA TYR A 18 -14.99 6.77 6.47
C TYR A 18 -14.03 6.54 7.64
N THR A 19 -12.76 6.35 7.32
CA THR A 19 -11.66 6.54 8.27
C THR A 19 -11.63 8.00 8.65
N LYS A 20 -11.71 8.31 9.95
CA LYS A 20 -11.62 9.71 10.42
C LYS A 20 -10.14 10.13 10.49
N THR A 21 -9.51 10.28 9.33
CA THR A 21 -8.15 10.79 9.23
C THR A 21 -8.10 12.29 9.50
N TYR A 22 -6.89 12.84 9.76
CA TYR A 22 -6.71 14.28 9.90
C TYR A 22 -7.26 15.04 8.69
N LYS A 23 -6.85 14.65 7.48
CA LYS A 23 -7.38 15.18 6.20
C LYS A 23 -8.90 15.13 6.15
N TYR A 24 -9.50 13.97 6.45
CA TYR A 24 -10.96 13.83 6.44
C TYR A 24 -11.65 14.79 7.40
N THR A 25 -11.15 14.89 8.65
CA THR A 25 -11.77 15.74 9.67
C THR A 25 -11.71 17.22 9.31
N VAL A 26 -10.55 17.70 8.86
CA VAL A 26 -10.36 19.11 8.47
C VAL A 26 -11.21 19.46 7.25
N GLU A 27 -11.18 18.65 6.18
CA GLU A 27 -11.94 18.92 4.96
C GLU A 27 -13.46 18.85 5.18
N ARG A 28 -13.91 17.95 6.05
CA ARG A 28 -15.32 17.88 6.48
C ARG A 28 -15.75 19.16 7.21
N ASP A 29 -14.93 19.66 8.13
CA ASP A 29 -15.29 20.78 8.99
C ASP A 29 -15.29 22.11 8.23
N ILE A 30 -14.39 22.28 7.27
CA ILE A 30 -14.35 23.47 6.39
C ILE A 30 -15.31 23.37 5.19
N GLY A 31 -15.76 22.15 4.85
CA GLY A 31 -16.73 21.89 3.78
C GLY A 31 -16.18 21.86 2.35
N TYR A 32 -14.86 21.83 2.15
CA TYR A 32 -14.24 21.75 0.81
C TYR A 32 -12.87 21.04 0.83
N PRO A 33 -12.38 20.51 -0.32
CA PRO A 33 -11.05 19.91 -0.42
C PRO A 33 -9.92 20.93 -0.22
N LEU A 34 -9.03 20.65 0.72
CA LEU A 34 -7.94 21.54 1.11
C LEU A 34 -6.56 20.91 0.87
N PHE A 35 -6.43 19.62 1.17
CA PHE A 35 -5.16 18.90 1.12
C PHE A 35 -4.87 18.46 -0.31
N PRO A 36 -3.61 18.54 -0.78
CA PRO A 36 -3.25 17.97 -2.07
C PRO A 36 -3.45 16.45 -2.04
N SER A 37 -3.89 15.90 -3.17
CA SER A 37 -3.89 14.46 -3.43
C SER A 37 -2.63 14.11 -4.21
N VAL A 38 -1.81 13.20 -3.71
CA VAL A 38 -0.46 12.93 -4.25
C VAL A 38 -0.49 12.65 -5.75
N PHE A 39 -1.29 11.67 -6.18
CA PHE A 39 -1.35 11.28 -7.59
C PHE A 39 -2.00 12.34 -8.49
N SER A 40 -3.13 12.93 -8.08
CA SER A 40 -3.85 13.88 -8.94
C SER A 40 -3.29 15.31 -8.92
N SER A 41 -2.59 15.69 -7.85
CA SER A 41 -2.00 17.02 -7.71
C SER A 41 -0.61 17.09 -8.32
N PHE A 42 0.10 15.95 -8.41
CA PHE A 42 1.49 15.88 -8.86
C PHE A 42 1.69 14.85 -9.98
N ASN A 43 0.76 14.81 -10.93
CA ASN A 43 0.80 13.95 -12.11
C ASN A 43 1.78 14.40 -13.21
N GLY A 44 2.88 15.07 -12.85
CA GLY A 44 3.90 15.55 -13.78
C GLY A 44 4.65 16.77 -13.28
N LEU A 45 5.72 17.18 -13.98
CA LEU A 45 6.60 18.30 -13.62
C LEU A 45 6.21 19.64 -14.27
N GLY A 46 4.96 19.77 -14.74
CA GLY A 46 4.45 20.98 -15.38
C GLY A 46 4.11 22.12 -14.41
N VAL A 47 3.86 23.30 -14.96
CA VAL A 47 3.52 24.54 -14.22
C VAL A 47 2.35 24.33 -13.24
N ALA A 48 1.35 23.52 -13.59
CA ALA A 48 0.21 23.23 -12.74
C ALA A 48 0.60 22.48 -11.45
N SER A 49 1.47 21.48 -11.53
CA SER A 49 1.95 20.74 -10.36
C SER A 49 2.80 21.61 -9.45
N VAL A 50 3.68 22.43 -10.03
CA VAL A 50 4.48 23.41 -9.27
C VAL A 50 3.57 24.42 -8.57
N ALA A 51 2.54 24.94 -9.24
CA ALA A 51 1.58 25.84 -8.64
C ALA A 51 0.80 25.17 -7.48
N ARG A 52 0.40 23.91 -7.62
CA ARG A 52 -0.27 23.14 -6.56
C ARG A 52 0.65 22.86 -5.36
N LEU A 53 1.93 22.59 -5.60
CA LEU A 53 2.95 22.50 -4.54
C LEU A 53 3.09 23.83 -3.80
N GLY A 54 3.25 24.93 -4.53
CA GLY A 54 3.39 26.27 -3.95
C GLY A 54 2.17 26.67 -3.12
N LEU A 55 0.95 26.43 -3.63
CA LEU A 55 -0.28 26.67 -2.88
C LEU A 55 -0.36 25.81 -1.62
N SER A 56 0.00 24.52 -1.71
CA SER A 56 -0.01 23.63 -0.55
C SER A 56 0.99 24.09 0.51
N ALA A 57 2.20 24.49 0.12
CA ALA A 57 3.20 25.03 1.03
C ALA A 57 2.71 26.33 1.70
N ALA A 58 2.11 27.25 0.93
CA ALA A 58 1.55 28.48 1.47
C ALA A 58 0.45 28.18 2.52
N ARG A 59 -0.44 27.22 2.25
CA ARG A 59 -1.49 26.80 3.19
C ARG A 59 -0.93 26.22 4.49
N VAL A 60 0.14 25.44 4.42
CA VAL A 60 0.85 24.94 5.60
C VAL A 60 1.46 26.10 6.39
N LEU A 61 2.15 27.03 5.71
CA LEU A 61 2.80 28.17 6.34
C LEU A 61 1.83 29.11 7.06
N ILE A 62 0.61 29.28 6.55
CA ILE A 62 -0.44 30.07 7.21
C ILE A 62 -1.29 29.27 8.20
N GLY A 63 -0.94 28.01 8.45
CA GLY A 63 -1.58 27.16 9.46
C GLY A 63 -2.96 26.61 9.07
N GLN A 64 -3.30 26.53 7.78
CA GLN A 64 -4.57 25.91 7.36
C GLN A 64 -4.58 24.39 7.59
N PHE A 65 -3.42 23.73 7.54
CA PHE A 65 -3.23 22.35 7.98
C PHE A 65 -1.77 22.09 8.34
N ASP A 66 -1.52 21.07 9.18
CA ASP A 66 -0.18 20.64 9.60
C ASP A 66 0.06 19.15 9.24
N PRO A 67 0.73 18.89 8.11
CA PRO A 67 0.99 17.54 7.64
C PRO A 67 2.13 16.83 8.39
N ILE A 68 3.05 17.59 9.01
CA ILE A 68 4.23 17.02 9.66
C ILE A 68 3.82 16.33 10.95
N THR A 69 2.98 17.00 11.74
CA THR A 69 2.52 16.46 13.02
C THR A 69 1.38 15.46 12.85
N HIS A 70 0.43 15.75 11.97
CA HIS A 70 -0.84 15.01 11.92
C HIS A 70 -0.98 14.07 10.71
N GLY A 71 -0.04 14.12 9.76
CA GLY A 71 -0.04 13.28 8.56
C GLY A 71 -0.88 13.84 7.40
N LEU A 72 -0.79 13.16 6.26
CA LEU A 72 -1.48 13.51 5.01
C LEU A 72 -2.34 12.36 4.46
N GLY A 73 -2.32 11.21 5.12
CA GLY A 73 -2.83 9.96 4.59
C GLY A 73 -4.35 9.88 4.57
N THR A 74 -4.83 9.06 3.64
CA THR A 74 -6.25 8.73 3.47
C THR A 74 -6.64 7.41 4.11
N ALA A 75 -5.67 6.61 4.57
CA ALA A 75 -5.87 5.31 5.22
C ALA A 75 -6.86 4.42 4.44
N ASN A 76 -6.59 4.23 3.14
CA ASN A 76 -7.49 3.64 2.16
C ASN A 76 -6.84 2.53 1.31
N THR A 77 -5.59 2.14 1.58
CA THR A 77 -4.84 1.18 0.76
C THR A 77 -5.07 -0.24 1.24
N SER A 78 -4.97 -0.50 2.55
CA SER A 78 -5.11 -1.85 3.10
C SER A 78 -5.54 -1.83 4.57
N LEU A 79 -5.82 -3.03 5.10
CA LEU A 79 -6.11 -3.30 6.50
C LEU A 79 -5.15 -4.37 7.03
N ALA A 80 -4.66 -4.20 8.25
CA ALA A 80 -3.87 -5.21 8.96
C ALA A 80 -4.46 -5.48 10.34
N LEU A 81 -4.60 -6.76 10.71
CA LEU A 81 -4.89 -7.18 12.08
C LEU A 81 -3.58 -7.57 12.75
N PHE A 82 -3.13 -6.77 13.70
CA PHE A 82 -1.87 -7.00 14.41
C PHE A 82 -2.05 -6.69 15.89
N SER A 83 -1.55 -7.59 16.75
CA SER A 83 -1.67 -7.48 18.21
C SER A 83 -3.10 -7.18 18.70
N GLY A 84 -4.10 -7.84 18.09
CA GLY A 84 -5.52 -7.66 18.43
C GLY A 84 -6.16 -6.35 17.94
N HIS A 85 -5.43 -5.50 17.22
CA HIS A 85 -5.92 -4.23 16.69
C HIS A 85 -6.00 -4.26 15.18
N ILE A 86 -7.05 -3.63 14.63
CA ILE A 86 -7.18 -3.42 13.18
C ILE A 86 -6.56 -2.06 12.86
N PHE A 87 -5.68 -2.02 11.88
CA PHE A 87 -5.05 -0.81 11.38
C PHE A 87 -5.43 -0.58 9.93
N ALA A 88 -5.80 0.64 9.60
CA ALA A 88 -5.92 1.08 8.21
C ALA A 88 -4.66 1.78 7.74
N LEU A 89 -4.24 1.38 6.56
CA LEU A 89 -2.93 1.66 6.02
C LEU A 89 -3.05 2.56 4.79
N CYS A 90 -2.08 3.44 4.64
CA CYS A 90 -1.83 4.20 3.43
C CYS A 90 -0.34 4.51 3.39
N GLU A 91 0.23 4.50 2.19
CA GLU A 91 1.67 4.56 1.94
C GLU A 91 2.37 5.78 2.56
N PRO A 92 1.82 7.01 2.49
CA PRO A 92 2.52 8.20 2.96
C PRO A 92 2.21 8.57 4.41
N ASP A 93 1.56 7.69 5.20
CA ASP A 93 1.14 8.05 6.56
C ASP A 93 1.20 6.88 7.55
N LEU A 94 1.22 7.20 8.83
CA LEU A 94 1.14 6.22 9.89
C LEU A 94 -0.22 5.48 9.86
N PRO A 95 -0.25 4.22 10.33
CA PRO A 95 -1.47 3.45 10.40
C PRO A 95 -2.52 4.13 11.30
N TYR A 96 -3.79 4.07 10.92
CA TYR A 96 -4.90 4.51 11.75
C TYR A 96 -5.54 3.30 12.43
N ALA A 97 -5.50 3.26 13.75
CA ALA A 97 -6.11 2.21 14.54
C ALA A 97 -7.64 2.29 14.48
N ILE A 98 -8.28 1.12 14.49
CA ILE A 98 -9.72 0.93 14.30
C ILE A 98 -10.23 -0.06 15.34
N THR A 99 -11.38 0.27 15.92
CA THR A 99 -12.15 -0.62 16.79
C THR A 99 -13.47 -0.96 16.13
N VAL A 100 -13.84 -2.24 16.20
CA VAL A 100 -15.17 -2.72 15.81
C VAL A 100 -15.98 -2.95 17.09
N THR A 101 -17.13 -2.29 17.22
CA THR A 101 -18.01 -2.45 18.38
C THR A 101 -18.74 -3.80 18.33
N SER A 102 -19.29 -4.24 19.45
CA SER A 102 -20.12 -5.46 19.51
C SER A 102 -21.29 -5.44 18.52
N ASN A 103 -21.84 -4.25 18.28
CA ASN A 103 -22.95 -4.01 17.35
C ASN A 103 -22.50 -3.94 15.87
N GLY A 104 -21.19 -3.95 15.60
CA GLY A 104 -20.64 -3.88 14.25
C GLY A 104 -20.39 -2.46 13.74
N ASP A 105 -20.36 -1.47 14.62
CA ASP A 105 -19.91 -0.13 14.26
C ASP A 105 -18.39 -0.09 14.15
N ILE A 106 -17.87 0.80 13.31
CA ILE A 106 -16.44 0.96 13.07
C ILE A 106 -16.03 2.35 13.60
N ILE A 107 -15.05 2.37 14.50
CA ILE A 107 -14.56 3.59 15.15
C ILE A 107 -13.07 3.74 14.84
N THR A 108 -12.69 4.85 14.21
CA THR A 108 -11.27 5.25 14.13
C THR A 108 -10.82 5.76 15.50
N THR A 109 -9.84 5.10 16.10
CA THR A 109 -9.33 5.46 17.43
C THR A 109 -8.20 6.49 17.35
N GLY A 110 -7.40 6.47 16.28
CA GLY A 110 -6.40 7.51 16.02
C GLY A 110 -5.25 7.05 15.15
N ARG A 111 -4.36 7.99 14.81
CA ARG A 111 -3.10 7.74 14.11
C ARG A 111 -2.09 7.12 15.08
N HIS A 112 -1.52 5.97 14.74
CA HIS A 112 -0.76 5.13 15.66
C HIS A 112 0.73 5.07 15.26
N HIS A 113 1.62 5.35 16.21
CA HIS A 113 3.05 5.21 16.01
C HIS A 113 3.50 3.78 16.32
N LEU A 114 4.35 3.22 15.46
CA LEU A 114 5.00 1.92 15.69
C LEU A 114 6.50 2.17 15.74
N GLU A 115 7.17 1.60 16.74
CA GLU A 115 8.62 1.69 16.86
C GLU A 115 9.30 0.86 15.77
N ARG A 116 10.40 1.38 15.23
CA ARG A 116 11.23 0.67 14.24
C ARG A 116 12.53 0.22 14.89
N THR A 117 12.88 -1.04 14.68
CA THR A 117 14.18 -1.62 15.04
C THR A 117 14.63 -2.52 13.90
N GLU A 118 15.55 -2.05 13.06
CA GLU A 118 16.08 -2.83 11.93
C GLU A 118 17.58 -2.59 11.79
N ASP A 119 18.32 -3.66 11.48
CA ASP A 119 19.73 -3.65 11.09
C ASP A 119 19.83 -4.15 9.64
N ASP A 120 20.23 -3.26 8.74
CA ASP A 120 20.28 -3.51 7.30
C ASP A 120 21.72 -3.68 6.79
N SER A 121 22.69 -3.91 7.69
CA SER A 121 24.13 -3.93 7.36
C SER A 121 24.54 -5.06 6.41
N GLU A 122 23.77 -6.15 6.34
CA GLU A 122 24.03 -7.31 5.45
C GLU A 122 23.34 -7.21 4.07
N MET A 123 22.60 -6.12 3.81
CA MET A 123 21.87 -5.92 2.56
C MET A 123 22.82 -5.79 1.35
N TRP A 124 22.43 -6.39 0.22
CA TRP A 124 23.09 -6.17 -1.07
C TRP A 124 22.07 -5.87 -2.16
N TRP A 125 22.52 -5.15 -3.19
CA TRP A 125 21.68 -4.67 -4.27
C TRP A 125 22.16 -5.25 -5.61
N MET A 126 21.21 -5.43 -6.53
CA MET A 126 21.50 -5.76 -7.92
C MET A 126 20.58 -4.98 -8.85
N ASP A 127 21.10 -4.64 -10.03
CA ASP A 127 20.31 -4.00 -11.07
C ASP A 127 19.48 -5.03 -11.83
N VAL A 128 18.17 -4.75 -11.96
CA VAL A 128 17.24 -5.57 -12.72
C VAL A 128 16.45 -4.69 -13.70
N PRO A 129 16.99 -4.43 -14.90
CA PRO A 129 16.28 -3.63 -15.90
C PRO A 129 14.93 -4.23 -16.30
N GLY A 130 13.91 -3.39 -16.41
CA GLY A 130 12.56 -3.80 -16.84
C GLY A 130 11.80 -4.63 -15.80
N PHE A 131 12.20 -4.58 -14.53
CA PHE A 131 11.44 -5.14 -13.42
C PHE A 131 10.91 -4.02 -12.51
N ASN A 132 9.67 -3.63 -12.74
CA ASN A 132 8.93 -2.69 -11.92
C ASN A 132 7.91 -3.47 -11.11
N LEU A 133 8.36 -4.04 -10.00
CA LEU A 133 7.52 -4.83 -9.09
C LEU A 133 6.40 -3.94 -8.54
N LEU A 134 5.14 -4.40 -8.69
CA LEU A 134 3.97 -3.72 -8.12
C LEU A 134 3.50 -4.41 -6.84
N HIS A 135 3.18 -5.71 -6.91
CA HIS A 135 2.83 -6.51 -5.72
C HIS A 135 3.63 -7.82 -5.67
N TYR A 136 4.17 -8.14 -4.51
CA TYR A 136 4.68 -9.48 -4.21
C TYR A 136 3.53 -10.40 -3.81
N VAL A 137 3.51 -11.61 -4.38
CA VAL A 137 2.50 -12.63 -4.07
C VAL A 137 2.97 -13.50 -2.91
N ASN A 138 4.21 -14.01 -3.01
CA ASN A 138 4.88 -14.77 -1.97
C ASN A 138 6.39 -14.82 -2.27
N ALA A 139 7.19 -15.15 -1.27
CA ALA A 139 8.59 -15.51 -1.45
C ALA A 139 8.97 -16.61 -0.46
N TRP A 140 9.95 -17.45 -0.79
CA TRP A 140 10.45 -18.49 0.09
C TRP A 140 11.88 -18.87 -0.26
N GLU A 141 12.56 -19.53 0.69
CA GLU A 141 13.91 -20.05 0.50
C GLU A 141 13.88 -21.52 0.03
N GLU A 142 14.82 -21.86 -0.84
CA GLU A 142 15.16 -23.23 -1.24
C GLU A 142 16.66 -23.48 -0.99
N ASP A 143 17.08 -24.75 -1.08
CA ASP A 143 18.49 -25.15 -0.95
C ASP A 143 19.18 -24.66 0.32
N GLY A 144 18.43 -24.57 1.43
CA GLY A 144 18.95 -24.08 2.71
C GLY A 144 19.29 -22.58 2.71
N GLY A 145 18.61 -21.77 1.89
CA GLY A 145 18.79 -20.33 1.80
C GLY A 145 19.73 -19.88 0.67
N ALA A 146 20.28 -20.81 -0.11
CA ALA A 146 21.12 -20.47 -1.26
C ALA A 146 20.30 -19.90 -2.43
N THR A 147 19.02 -20.24 -2.49
CA THR A 147 18.08 -19.80 -3.54
C THR A 147 16.87 -19.14 -2.89
N VAL A 148 16.51 -17.93 -3.33
CA VAL A 148 15.24 -17.30 -2.97
C VAL A 148 14.33 -17.31 -4.18
N VAL A 149 13.13 -17.86 -4.03
CA VAL A 149 12.10 -17.84 -5.06
C VAL A 149 11.03 -16.83 -4.67
N MET A 150 10.65 -15.96 -5.59
CA MET A 150 9.62 -14.95 -5.39
C MET A 150 8.63 -14.98 -6.55
N VAL A 151 7.34 -14.84 -6.24
CA VAL A 151 6.30 -14.61 -7.24
C VAL A 151 5.80 -13.19 -7.08
N ALA A 152 5.80 -12.41 -8.16
CA ALA A 152 5.39 -11.01 -8.12
C ALA A 152 4.71 -10.57 -9.42
N SER A 153 3.85 -9.55 -9.31
CA SER A 153 3.36 -8.81 -10.47
C SER A 153 4.39 -7.75 -10.86
N ASN A 154 4.64 -7.66 -12.16
CA ASN A 154 5.54 -6.70 -12.78
C ASN A 154 4.76 -5.81 -13.75
N VAL A 155 5.06 -4.51 -13.70
CA VAL A 155 4.56 -3.52 -14.64
C VAL A 155 5.60 -3.30 -15.72
N VAL A 156 5.27 -3.63 -16.97
CA VAL A 156 6.23 -3.47 -18.08
C VAL A 156 6.45 -1.98 -18.42
N LYS A 157 5.39 -1.16 -18.31
CA LYS A 157 5.41 0.29 -18.58
C LYS A 157 4.74 1.06 -17.45
N VAL A 158 5.55 1.70 -16.61
CA VAL A 158 5.08 2.36 -15.39
C VAL A 158 4.22 3.59 -15.69
N GLU A 159 4.55 4.29 -16.78
CA GLU A 159 3.86 5.50 -17.22
C GLU A 159 2.39 5.21 -17.56
N GLU A 160 2.14 4.08 -18.22
CA GLU A 160 0.78 3.67 -18.62
C GLU A 160 -0.08 3.30 -17.40
N VAL A 161 0.47 2.78 -16.30
CA VAL A 161 -0.31 2.48 -15.09
C VAL A 161 -0.96 3.74 -14.51
N MET A 162 -0.26 4.86 -14.54
CA MET A 162 -0.75 6.10 -13.93
C MET A 162 -1.68 6.89 -14.86
N GLU A 163 -1.50 6.76 -16.18
CA GLU A 163 -2.26 7.51 -17.18
C GLU A 163 -3.45 6.74 -17.74
N ASN A 164 -3.30 5.43 -17.94
CA ASN A 164 -4.33 4.56 -18.49
C ASN A 164 -4.13 3.10 -18.04
N MET A 165 -4.69 2.77 -16.88
CA MET A 165 -4.63 1.41 -16.31
C MET A 165 -5.16 0.31 -17.24
N GLU A 166 -6.03 0.62 -18.20
CA GLU A 166 -6.54 -0.39 -19.16
C GLU A 166 -5.49 -0.84 -20.16
N LEU A 167 -4.46 -0.01 -20.40
CA LEU A 167 -3.34 -0.30 -21.30
C LEU A 167 -2.14 -0.88 -20.56
N ALA A 168 -2.12 -0.79 -19.23
CA ALA A 168 -1.02 -1.26 -18.41
C ALA A 168 -0.75 -2.76 -18.65
N GLU A 169 0.45 -3.05 -19.18
CA GLU A 169 0.90 -4.42 -19.34
C GLU A 169 1.43 -4.96 -18.01
N LEU A 170 0.60 -5.80 -17.38
CA LEU A 170 0.92 -6.51 -16.14
C LEU A 170 1.30 -7.97 -16.43
N THR A 171 2.43 -8.41 -15.90
CA THR A 171 2.89 -9.80 -15.96
C THR A 171 3.02 -10.39 -14.57
N LEU A 172 2.56 -11.64 -14.39
CA LEU A 172 2.90 -12.42 -13.20
C LEU A 172 4.17 -13.21 -13.49
N GLU A 173 5.19 -13.02 -12.67
CA GLU A 173 6.52 -13.59 -12.89
C GLU A 173 7.00 -14.41 -11.69
N ASN A 174 7.73 -15.47 -11.99
CA ASN A 174 8.54 -16.23 -11.06
C ASN A 174 9.96 -15.71 -11.15
N ILE A 175 10.48 -15.26 -10.02
CA ILE A 175 11.81 -14.71 -9.85
C ILE A 175 12.63 -15.71 -9.03
N ILE A 176 13.77 -16.11 -9.55
CA ILE A 176 14.71 -17.03 -8.87
C ILE A 176 16.00 -16.26 -8.64
N ILE A 177 16.35 -16.05 -7.37
CA ILE A 177 17.54 -15.32 -6.94
C ILE A 177 18.55 -16.32 -6.39
N ASN A 178 19.76 -16.35 -6.96
CA ASN A 178 20.88 -17.07 -6.38
C ASN A 178 21.64 -16.13 -5.45
N VAL A 179 21.61 -16.41 -4.15
CA VAL A 179 22.15 -15.50 -3.11
C VAL A 179 23.67 -15.44 -3.17
N LYS A 180 24.33 -16.56 -3.47
CA LYS A 180 25.79 -16.66 -3.50
C LYS A 180 26.39 -15.98 -4.73
N GLU A 181 25.83 -16.28 -5.89
CA GLU A 181 26.29 -15.73 -7.17
C GLU A 181 25.73 -14.33 -7.42
N LYS A 182 24.76 -13.88 -6.61
CA LYS A 182 24.06 -12.59 -6.72
C LYS A 182 23.46 -12.38 -8.11
N THR A 183 22.88 -13.45 -8.65
CA THR A 183 22.22 -13.46 -9.95
C THR A 183 20.73 -13.69 -9.78
N MET A 184 19.97 -13.34 -10.81
CA MET A 184 18.53 -13.51 -10.81
C MET A 184 18.01 -13.89 -12.19
N GLU A 185 17.09 -14.83 -12.20
CA GLU A 185 16.35 -15.26 -13.39
C GLU A 185 14.86 -14.94 -13.22
N ARG A 186 14.18 -14.65 -14.34
CA ARG A 186 12.76 -14.27 -14.36
C ARG A 186 12.03 -15.08 -15.41
N HIS A 187 10.88 -15.62 -15.03
CA HIS A 187 10.03 -16.41 -15.92
C HIS A 187 8.58 -15.95 -15.79
N LYS A 188 7.95 -15.63 -16.92
CA LYS A 188 6.51 -15.33 -16.96
C LYS A 188 5.70 -16.58 -16.61
N LEU A 189 4.82 -16.47 -15.61
CA LEU A 189 3.98 -17.56 -15.13
C LEU A 189 2.62 -17.63 -15.83
N SER A 190 2.13 -16.52 -16.35
CA SER A 190 0.80 -16.42 -16.94
C SER A 190 0.81 -15.49 -18.14
N ASN A 191 0.05 -15.84 -19.17
CA ASN A 191 -0.23 -14.96 -20.31
C ASN A 191 -1.40 -14.01 -20.06
N LYS A 192 -2.06 -14.09 -18.90
CA LYS A 192 -3.10 -13.15 -18.47
C LYS A 192 -2.48 -12.02 -17.67
N ALA A 193 -3.06 -10.83 -17.79
CA ALA A 193 -2.80 -9.73 -16.86
C ALA A 193 -3.37 -10.11 -15.49
N LEU A 194 -2.49 -10.40 -14.52
CA LEU A 194 -2.85 -10.83 -13.17
C LEU A 194 -2.15 -9.96 -12.14
N ASP A 195 -2.91 -9.49 -11.15
CA ASP A 195 -2.41 -8.70 -10.02
C ASP A 195 -3.32 -8.91 -8.79
N PHE A 196 -3.00 -8.30 -7.65
CA PHE A 196 -3.75 -8.40 -6.38
C PHE A 196 -3.93 -9.85 -5.91
N ALA A 197 -2.89 -10.68 -6.08
CA ALA A 197 -2.94 -12.08 -5.70
C ALA A 197 -3.04 -12.24 -4.18
N VAL A 198 -3.76 -13.29 -3.76
CA VAL A 198 -3.87 -13.71 -2.36
C VAL A 198 -3.53 -15.18 -2.28
N ILE A 199 -2.72 -15.56 -1.30
CA ILE A 199 -2.38 -16.94 -1.00
C ILE A 199 -3.03 -17.39 0.31
N ASN A 200 -3.02 -18.70 0.56
CA ASN A 200 -3.35 -19.21 1.87
C ASN A 200 -2.33 -18.68 2.90
N PRO A 201 -2.75 -17.95 3.95
CA PRO A 201 -1.84 -17.36 4.93
C PRO A 201 -0.94 -18.36 5.65
N THR A 202 -1.33 -19.64 5.75
CA THR A 202 -0.47 -20.67 6.37
C THR A 202 0.82 -20.95 5.59
N TYR A 203 0.85 -20.51 4.32
CA TYR A 203 1.97 -20.64 3.38
C TYR A 203 2.70 -19.31 3.12
N ALA A 204 2.37 -18.25 3.85
CA ALA A 204 3.19 -17.04 3.80
C ALA A 204 4.64 -17.38 4.15
N ALA A 205 5.58 -16.90 3.33
CA ALA A 205 7.01 -17.21 3.43
C ALA A 205 7.39 -18.70 3.21
N LYS A 206 6.49 -19.50 2.62
CA LYS A 206 6.71 -20.93 2.33
C LYS A 206 6.31 -21.26 0.91
N LYS A 207 7.00 -22.24 0.32
CA LYS A 207 6.64 -22.78 -1.00
C LYS A 207 5.18 -23.19 -1.05
N ASN A 208 4.46 -22.68 -2.04
CA ASN A 208 3.06 -23.01 -2.31
C ASN A 208 2.84 -23.39 -3.78
N ARG A 209 1.72 -24.07 -4.03
CA ARG A 209 1.22 -24.36 -5.38
C ARG A 209 0.41 -23.19 -5.92
#